data_AF-A0A1A2YUI2-F1
#
_entry.id   AF-A0A1A2YUI2-F1
#
_cell.length_a   1.000
_cell.length_b   1.000
_cell.length_c   1.000
_cell.angle_alpha   90.00
_cell.angle_beta   90.00
_cell.angle_gamma   90.00
#
_symmetry.space_group_name_H-M   'P 1'
#
loop_
_entity.id
_entity.type
_entity.pdbx_description
1 polymer ?
#
loop_
_entity_poly.entity_id
_entity_poly.type
_entity_poly.pdbx_seq_one_letter_code
_entity_poly.pdbx_strand_id
1 'polypeptide(L)'
;MLAAAGLVAIMAALTGTPHTAADPEPGPGVEDSTCATDASGILFCDGPLQADGTWTRCMTTPPQILHRRAVIPSMHRCEDYGPDNPPGAGQPPERIVAGG
;
A
#
# COMPACT_ATOMS: atom_id res chain seq x y z
N MET A 1 -20.12 -21.76 -47.49
CA MET A 1 -19.87 -21.18 -46.16
C MET A 1 -18.52 -21.69 -45.68
N LEU A 2 -17.48 -20.86 -45.69
CA LEU A 2 -16.17 -21.14 -45.06
C LEU A 2 -15.57 -19.80 -44.58
N ALA A 3 -14.89 -19.87 -43.44
CA ALA A 3 -14.61 -18.83 -42.48
C ALA A 3 -13.60 -17.74 -42.94
N ALA A 4 -13.80 -16.50 -42.47
CA ALA A 4 -12.79 -15.45 -42.51
C ALA A 4 -12.06 -15.43 -41.16
N ALA A 5 -10.78 -15.80 -41.18
CA ALA A 5 -9.87 -15.69 -40.05
C ALA A 5 -9.44 -14.23 -39.89
N GLY A 6 -9.90 -13.57 -38.83
CA GLY A 6 -9.41 -12.25 -38.42
C GLY A 6 -8.29 -12.42 -37.39
N LEU A 7 -7.08 -11.98 -37.72
CA LEU A 7 -5.92 -12.00 -36.84
C LEU A 7 -5.45 -10.56 -36.68
N VAL A 8 -5.72 -9.95 -35.52
CA VAL A 8 -5.15 -8.65 -35.13
C VAL A 8 -4.52 -8.85 -33.75
N ALA A 9 -3.20 -9.00 -33.73
CA ALA A 9 -2.41 -8.94 -32.51
C ALA A 9 -1.83 -7.53 -32.37
N ILE A 10 -2.29 -6.77 -31.37
CA ILE A 10 -1.68 -5.50 -30.97
C ILE A 10 -0.76 -5.82 -29.80
N MET A 11 0.55 -5.87 -30.05
CA MET A 11 1.57 -5.95 -28.99
C MET A 11 2.03 -4.55 -28.65
N ALA A 12 1.49 -3.98 -27.57
CA ALA A 12 2.05 -2.79 -26.93
C ALA A 12 3.13 -3.25 -25.93
N ALA A 13 4.40 -3.16 -26.33
CA ALA A 13 5.52 -3.40 -25.42
C ALA A 13 5.76 -2.13 -24.58
N LEU A 14 5.38 -2.17 -23.30
CA LEU A 14 5.68 -1.12 -22.34
C LEU A 14 7.19 -1.04 -22.09
N THR A 15 7.73 0.17 -22.14
CA THR A 15 9.07 0.51 -21.66
C THR A 15 9.09 0.44 -20.14
N GLY A 16 9.61 -0.65 -19.57
CA GLY A 16 9.88 -0.76 -18.13
C GLY A 16 11.19 -0.06 -17.77
N THR A 17 11.10 0.99 -16.96
CA THR A 17 12.26 1.63 -16.29
C THR A 17 12.78 0.73 -15.16
N PRO A 18 14.11 0.60 -14.99
CA PRO A 18 14.66 -0.25 -13.92
C PRO A 18 14.35 0.37 -12.56
N HIS A 19 13.56 -0.32 -11.75
CA HIS A 19 13.23 0.11 -10.39
C HIS A 19 14.43 -0.17 -9.47
N THR A 20 14.98 0.92 -8.93
CA THR A 20 15.88 0.95 -7.77
C THR A 20 15.28 0.16 -6.61
N ALA A 21 16.13 -0.54 -5.86
CA ALA A 21 15.88 -1.29 -4.62
C ALA A 21 14.45 -1.20 -4.07
N ALA A 22 13.72 -2.32 -4.15
CA ALA A 22 12.35 -2.47 -3.70
C ALA A 22 12.17 -1.97 -2.26
N ASP A 23 11.47 -0.83 -2.12
CA ASP A 23 10.68 -0.50 -0.95
C ASP A 23 9.72 -1.69 -0.67
N PRO A 24 9.38 -2.03 0.58
CA PRO A 24 8.37 -3.05 0.86
C PRO A 24 7.13 -2.76 -0.01
N GLU A 25 6.79 -3.71 -0.88
CA GLU A 25 5.67 -3.58 -1.81
C GLU A 25 4.45 -3.12 -1.02
N PRO A 26 3.86 -1.95 -1.32
CA PRO A 26 2.65 -1.51 -0.66
C PRO A 26 1.62 -2.63 -0.79
N GLY A 27 1.01 -3.06 0.31
CA GLY A 27 -0.04 -4.07 0.27
C GLY A 27 -1.17 -3.68 -0.71
N PRO A 28 -2.06 -4.61 -1.09
CA PRO A 28 -3.18 -4.27 -1.97
C PRO A 28 -3.98 -3.08 -1.41
N GLY A 29 -4.22 -2.04 -2.23
CA GLY A 29 -5.00 -0.85 -1.85
C GLY A 29 -4.18 0.41 -1.50
N VAL A 30 -2.86 0.36 -1.61
CA VAL A 30 -1.97 1.51 -1.34
C VAL A 30 -0.99 1.81 -2.49
N GLU A 31 -1.35 1.45 -3.73
CA GLU A 31 -0.51 1.70 -4.91
C GLU A 31 -0.25 3.20 -5.17
N ASP A 32 -1.20 4.07 -4.83
CA ASP A 32 -1.09 5.55 -4.93
C ASP A 32 -0.98 6.24 -3.54
N SER A 33 -0.44 5.53 -2.56
CA SER A 33 -0.43 5.99 -1.17
C SER A 33 0.62 7.06 -0.86
N THR A 34 0.40 7.82 0.22
CA THR A 34 1.48 8.61 0.83
C THR A 34 1.93 7.97 2.13
N CYS A 35 3.24 7.80 2.27
CA CYS A 35 3.84 7.12 3.41
C CYS A 35 4.59 8.08 4.33
N ALA A 36 4.51 7.81 5.64
CA ALA A 36 5.25 8.50 6.67
C ALA A 36 5.74 7.51 7.73
N THR A 37 6.98 7.70 8.17
CA THR A 37 7.55 6.93 9.29
C THR A 37 7.44 7.73 10.58
N ASP A 38 6.98 7.09 11.65
CA ASP A 38 6.94 7.71 12.97
C ASP A 38 8.31 7.70 13.66
N ALA A 39 8.39 8.31 14.85
CA ALA A 39 9.62 8.33 15.64
C ALA A 39 10.08 6.94 16.14
N SER A 40 9.20 5.95 16.14
CA SER A 40 9.47 4.56 16.55
C SER A 40 9.94 3.69 15.37
N GLY A 41 10.00 4.25 14.16
CA GLY A 41 10.37 3.53 12.94
C GLY A 41 9.23 2.73 12.31
N ILE A 42 7.98 2.93 12.75
CA ILE A 42 6.79 2.33 12.14
C ILE A 42 6.43 3.12 10.89
N LEU A 43 6.29 2.41 9.77
CA LEU A 43 5.86 3.00 8.50
C LEU A 43 4.34 2.94 8.39
N PHE A 44 3.71 4.08 8.11
CA PHE A 44 2.29 4.19 7.79
C PHE A 44 2.14 4.66 6.36
N CYS A 45 1.35 3.96 5.55
CA CYS A 45 1.04 4.32 4.18
C CYS A 45 -0.48 4.43 4.03
N ASP A 46 -0.93 5.61 3.62
CA ASP A 46 -2.34 5.95 3.50
C ASP A 46 -2.72 5.99 2.02
N GLY A 47 -3.58 5.05 1.61
CA GLY A 47 -4.13 4.96 0.26
C GLY A 47 -5.09 6.10 -0.06
N PRO A 48 -5.52 6.22 -1.33
CA PRO A 48 -6.39 7.31 -1.77
C PRO A 48 -7.76 7.27 -1.07
N LEU A 49 -8.38 8.45 -0.94
CA LEU A 49 -9.75 8.56 -0.47
C LEU A 49 -10.68 8.04 -1.56
N GLN A 50 -11.51 7.06 -1.22
CA GLN A 50 -12.53 6.53 -2.09
C GLN A 50 -13.76 7.44 -2.11
N ALA A 51 -14.61 7.28 -3.12
CA ALA A 51 -15.81 8.10 -3.31
C ALA A 51 -16.83 8.00 -2.17
N ASP A 52 -16.81 6.89 -1.42
CA ASP A 52 -17.65 6.67 -0.24
C ASP A 52 -17.05 7.26 1.07
N GLY A 53 -15.88 7.89 0.97
CA GLY A 53 -15.17 8.48 2.12
C GLY A 53 -14.33 7.48 2.90
N THR A 54 -14.19 6.25 2.43
CA THR A 54 -13.26 5.26 3.00
C THR A 54 -11.86 5.37 2.40
N TRP A 55 -10.87 4.86 3.11
CA TRP A 55 -9.49 4.80 2.63
C TRP A 55 -8.71 3.72 3.38
N THR A 56 -7.65 3.18 2.79
CA THR A 56 -6.87 2.09 3.39
C THR A 56 -5.59 2.62 4.02
N ARG A 57 -5.28 2.22 5.25
CA ARG A 57 -3.98 2.47 5.90
C ARG A 57 -3.24 1.16 6.07
N CYS A 58 -2.01 1.10 5.58
CA CYS A 58 -1.08 0.02 5.87
C CYS A 58 -0.03 0.46 6.90
N MET A 59 0.18 -0.38 7.91
CA MET A 59 1.19 -0.21 8.95
C MET A 59 2.25 -1.30 8.83
N THR A 60 3.51 -0.91 8.79
CA THR A 60 4.66 -1.83 8.84
C THR A 60 5.50 -1.55 10.07
N THR A 61 5.62 -2.53 10.97
CA THR A 61 6.47 -2.42 12.15
C THR A 61 7.85 -3.02 11.86
N PRO A 62 8.94 -2.37 12.32
CA PRO A 62 10.27 -2.95 12.23
C PRO A 62 10.40 -4.14 13.21
N PRO A 63 11.30 -5.10 12.93
CA PRO A 63 11.54 -6.21 13.85
C PRO A 63 12.04 -5.68 15.20
N GLN A 64 11.54 -6.26 16.29
CA GLN A 64 11.91 -5.86 17.65
C GLN A 64 12.83 -6.93 18.26
N ILE A 65 13.95 -6.49 18.82
CA ILE A 65 14.85 -7.38 19.57
C ILE A 65 14.53 -7.25 21.06
N LEU A 66 13.97 -8.30 21.63
CA LEU A 66 13.68 -8.42 23.05
C LEU A 66 14.91 -8.88 23.84
N HIS A 67 14.83 -8.73 25.16
CA HIS A 67 15.82 -9.29 26.08
C HIS A 67 16.00 -10.80 25.84
N ARG A 68 17.26 -11.27 25.90
CA ARG A 68 17.69 -12.65 25.55
C ARG A 68 17.61 -13.01 24.06
N ARG A 69 17.72 -12.03 23.15
CA ARG A 69 17.78 -12.24 21.68
C ARG A 69 16.53 -12.90 21.09
N ALA A 70 15.39 -12.84 21.77
CA ALA A 70 14.12 -13.15 21.14
C ALA A 70 13.80 -12.05 20.11
N VAL A 71 13.45 -12.45 18.89
CA VAL A 71 13.12 -11.52 17.81
C VAL A 71 11.61 -11.59 17.57
N ILE A 72 10.94 -10.45 17.69
CA ILE A 72 9.59 -10.27 17.13
C ILE A 72 9.83 -9.86 15.67
N PRO A 73 9.34 -10.62 14.68
CA PRO A 73 9.50 -10.27 13.27
C PRO A 73 8.75 -8.96 12.96
N SER A 74 9.09 -8.36 11.82
CA SER A 74 8.28 -7.28 11.29
C SER A 74 6.86 -7.75 11.05
N MET A 75 5.90 -6.83 11.22
CA MET A 75 4.50 -7.06 10.90
C MET A 75 4.07 -6.06 9.84
N HIS A 76 3.28 -6.52 8.86
CA HIS A 76 2.60 -5.66 7.90
C HIS A 76 1.10 -5.90 8.00
N ARG A 77 0.30 -4.84 8.11
CA ARG A 77 -1.15 -4.94 8.23
C ARG A 77 -1.81 -3.74 7.57
N CYS A 78 -2.83 -4.01 6.75
CA CYS A 78 -3.68 -2.98 6.17
C CYS A 78 -5.08 -3.05 6.78
N GLU A 79 -5.67 -1.89 7.00
CA GLU A 79 -7.03 -1.72 7.52
C GLU A 79 -7.74 -0.60 6.77
N ASP A 80 -9.04 -0.78 6.56
CA ASP A 80 -9.90 0.25 5.99
C ASP A 80 -10.46 1.16 7.08
N TYR A 81 -10.32 2.46 6.83
CA TYR A 81 -10.77 3.53 7.68
C TYR A 81 -11.82 4.36 6.95
N GLY A 82 -12.63 5.06 7.73
CA GLY A 82 -13.70 5.89 7.20
C GLY A 82 -14.39 6.67 8.31
N PRO A 83 -15.44 7.42 7.98
CA PRO A 83 -16.15 8.25 8.96
C PRO A 83 -16.70 7.43 10.15
N ASP A 84 -17.11 6.19 9.91
CA ASP A 84 -17.66 5.29 10.94
C ASP A 84 -16.59 4.45 11.66
N ASN A 85 -15.37 4.40 11.13
CA ASN A 85 -14.24 3.66 11.70
C ASN A 85 -12.98 4.52 11.59
N PRO A 86 -12.77 5.50 12.49
CA PRO A 86 -11.59 6.34 12.46
C PRO A 86 -10.35 5.61 12.99
N PRO A 87 -9.13 6.06 12.62
CA PRO A 87 -7.88 5.60 13.22
C PRO A 87 -7.90 5.58 14.74
N GLY A 88 -7.35 4.51 15.32
CA GLY A 88 -7.23 4.38 16.76
C GLY A 88 -6.34 5.45 17.38
N ALA A 89 -6.60 5.80 18.64
CA ALA A 89 -5.79 6.76 19.38
C ALA A 89 -4.32 6.30 19.43
N GLY A 90 -3.40 7.18 19.02
CA GLY A 90 -1.96 6.92 18.97
C GLY A 90 -1.38 6.66 17.57
N GLN A 91 -2.23 6.55 16.54
CA GLN A 91 -1.75 6.58 15.15
C GLN A 91 -1.46 8.02 14.70
N PRO A 92 -0.51 8.21 13.76
CA PRO A 92 -0.28 9.53 13.17
C PRO A 92 -1.49 10.01 12.36
N PRO A 93 -1.60 11.34 12.13
CA PRO A 93 -2.64 11.90 11.28
C PRO A 93 -2.55 11.31 9.87
N GLU A 94 -3.71 11.11 9.27
CA GLU A 94 -3.85 10.62 7.91
C GLU A 94 -3.29 11.57 6.85
N ARG A 95 -2.66 10.99 5.83
CA ARG A 95 -2.11 11.67 4.67
C ARG A 95 -2.73 11.10 3.40
N ILE A 96 -4.02 11.34 3.26
CA ILE A 96 -4.80 10.80 2.15
C ILE A 96 -4.69 11.75 0.95
N VAL A 97 -4.51 11.18 -0.24
CA VAL A 97 -4.68 11.90 -1.51
C VAL A 97 -6.07 11.63 -2.07
N ALA A 98 -6.63 12.59 -2.80
CA ALA A 98 -7.91 12.37 -3.47
C ALA A 98 -7.76 11.23 -4.49
N GLY A 99 -8.56 10.16 -4.37
CA GLY A 99 -8.72 9.18 -5.42
C GLY A 99 -9.44 9.81 -6.62
N GLY A 100 -8.94 9.55 -7.82
CA GLY A 100 -9.46 10.13 -9.07
C GLY A 100 -10.86 9.67 -9.46
#